data_AF-A0A2W5T9W7-F1
#
_entry.id   AF-A0A2W5T9W7-F1
#
_cell.length_a   1.000
_cell.length_b   1.000
_cell.length_c   1.000
_cell.angle_alpha   90.00
_cell.angle_beta   90.00
_cell.angle_gamma   90.00
#
_symmetry.space_group_name_H-M   'P 1'
#
loop_
_entity.id
_entity.type
_entity.pdbx_description
1 polymer ?
#
loop_
_entity_poly.entity_id
_entity_poly.type
_entity_poly.pdbx_seq_one_letter_code
_entity_poly.pdbx_strand_id
1 'polypeptide(L)'
;MRRLFLFFLMCGCAAAPVKRKAERFDFAGTRATYRVFTDSSVCDAEPQFVADEFLSVNEVFKRFLRETPDNSNDTWTDAQFTLMEDGIARLPPLLETHRQHLRLISRCNFAKTGAWPEMLSRADTLLDGTKARLDVGPILMKEVRRRTALETWNRERLEQQEAARRACPVKTGAATIYFAYTDETQRTSYLFCDGALVTVTRGEPKLEPAPSELTGRKPTSSKTYLSAVERFPRAAVMTAPTP
;
A
#
# COMPACT_ATOMS: atom_id res chain seq x y z
N MET A 1 15.32 9.92 81.67
CA MET A 1 15.90 10.02 80.31
C MET A 1 14.80 9.77 79.29
N ARG A 2 14.28 10.81 78.62
CA ARG A 2 13.23 10.71 77.59
C ARG A 2 13.89 11.00 76.24
N ARG A 3 13.96 10.00 75.35
CA ARG A 3 14.48 10.16 73.99
C ARG A 3 13.37 10.73 73.11
N LEU A 4 13.59 11.94 72.59
CA LEU A 4 12.75 12.57 71.57
C LEU A 4 13.14 11.99 70.21
N PHE A 5 12.25 11.24 69.56
CA PHE A 5 12.39 10.88 68.15
C PHE A 5 11.86 12.06 67.31
N LEU A 6 12.76 12.77 66.63
CA LEU A 6 12.40 13.71 65.58
C LEU A 6 12.08 12.93 64.31
N PHE A 7 10.80 12.92 63.91
CA PHE A 7 10.38 12.53 62.57
C PHE A 7 10.62 13.70 61.62
N PHE A 8 11.60 13.55 60.72
CA PHE A 8 11.78 14.43 59.57
C PHE A 8 10.66 14.11 58.55
N LEU A 9 9.63 14.96 58.50
CA LEU A 9 8.72 14.99 57.35
C LEU A 9 9.47 15.58 56.15
N MET A 10 9.92 14.71 55.25
CA MET A 10 10.29 15.12 53.90
C MET A 10 9.01 15.48 53.13
N CYS A 11 8.66 16.76 53.10
CA CYS A 11 7.69 17.29 52.13
C CYS A 11 8.29 17.15 50.73
N GLY A 12 7.96 16.08 50.03
CA GLY A 12 8.19 15.98 48.60
C GLY A 12 7.37 17.06 47.88
N CYS A 13 8.04 17.92 47.11
CA CYS A 13 7.40 18.80 46.14
C CYS A 13 6.69 17.95 45.08
N ALA A 14 5.42 17.62 45.28
CA ALA A 14 4.59 17.09 44.22
C ALA A 14 4.40 18.21 43.18
N ALA A 15 5.04 18.06 42.01
CA ALA A 15 4.79 18.93 40.87
C ALA A 15 3.28 18.94 40.60
N ALA A 16 2.69 20.12 40.45
CA ALA A 16 1.26 20.26 40.23
C ALA A 16 0.87 19.49 38.94
N PRO A 17 -0.25 18.75 38.94
CA PRO A 17 -0.67 18.02 37.75
C PRO A 17 -0.89 18.99 36.59
N VAL A 18 -0.31 18.67 35.42
CA VAL A 18 -0.43 19.46 34.20
C VAL A 18 -1.91 19.70 33.90
N LYS A 19 -2.36 20.96 33.97
CA LYS A 19 -3.77 21.37 33.84
C LYS A 19 -4.39 21.17 32.45
N ARG A 20 -3.62 20.66 31.47
CA ARG A 20 -4.09 20.45 30.10
C ARG A 20 -4.88 19.15 29.97
N LYS A 21 -5.94 19.16 29.15
CA LYS A 21 -6.77 17.98 28.87
C LYS A 21 -5.96 16.97 28.06
N ALA A 22 -5.96 15.71 28.51
CA ALA A 22 -5.41 14.60 27.73
C ALA A 22 -6.30 14.27 26.54
N GLU A 23 -5.70 14.16 25.37
CA GLU A 23 -6.29 13.64 24.16
C GLU A 23 -6.01 12.14 24.03
N ARG A 24 -6.90 11.43 23.32
CA ARG A 24 -6.75 10.00 23.03
C ARG A 24 -6.74 9.81 21.54
N PHE A 25 -5.83 8.97 21.07
CA PHE A 25 -5.73 8.60 19.68
C PHE A 25 -5.65 7.08 19.55
N ASP A 26 -6.70 6.49 18.99
CA ASP A 26 -6.79 5.05 18.74
C ASP A 26 -6.47 4.76 17.27
N PHE A 27 -5.43 3.97 17.00
CA PHE A 27 -5.00 3.62 15.65
C PHE A 27 -4.55 2.16 15.59
N ALA A 28 -5.20 1.37 14.73
CA ALA A 28 -4.88 -0.04 14.49
C ALA A 28 -4.77 -0.88 15.77
N GLY A 29 -5.59 -0.62 16.78
CA GLY A 29 -5.51 -1.32 18.07
C GLY A 29 -4.38 -0.86 19.00
N THR A 30 -3.66 0.21 18.64
CA THR A 30 -2.78 0.96 19.56
C THR A 30 -3.51 2.21 20.03
N ARG A 31 -3.38 2.53 21.32
CA ARG A 31 -3.91 3.75 21.92
C ARG A 31 -2.77 4.62 22.42
N ALA A 32 -2.70 5.85 21.94
CA ALA A 32 -1.86 6.90 22.50
C ALA A 32 -2.69 7.85 23.36
N THR A 33 -2.10 8.33 24.44
CA THR A 33 -2.65 9.42 25.25
C THR A 33 -1.61 10.51 25.34
N TYR A 34 -1.96 11.72 24.93
CA TYR A 34 -1.03 12.83 24.90
C TYR A 34 -1.74 14.15 25.20
N ARG A 35 -0.99 15.14 25.64
CA ARG A 35 -1.47 16.52 25.77
C ARG A 35 -0.83 17.40 24.71
N VAL A 36 -1.60 18.35 24.18
CA VAL A 36 -1.08 19.31 23.21
C VAL A 36 -0.40 20.47 23.93
N PHE A 37 0.89 20.63 23.67
CA PHE A 37 1.71 21.74 24.12
C PHE A 37 2.01 22.67 22.95
N THR A 38 1.72 23.96 23.16
CA THR A 38 1.88 25.02 22.15
C THR A 38 3.02 25.97 22.49
N ASP A 39 3.63 25.81 23.66
CA ASP A 39 4.57 26.74 24.27
C ASP A 39 5.56 25.98 25.18
N SER A 40 6.43 26.71 25.88
CA SER A 40 7.44 26.14 26.77
C SER A 40 6.91 25.53 28.06
N SER A 41 5.59 25.53 28.33
CA SER A 41 5.02 24.91 29.54
C SER A 41 5.22 23.40 29.60
N VAL A 42 5.61 22.76 28.49
CA VAL A 42 6.06 21.36 28.49
C VAL A 42 7.34 21.17 29.34
N CYS A 43 8.16 22.21 29.48
CA CYS A 43 9.37 22.15 30.29
C CYS A 43 9.10 22.21 31.80
N ASP A 44 7.91 22.69 32.20
CA ASP A 44 7.46 22.76 33.59
C ASP A 44 6.75 21.46 34.03
N ALA A 45 6.45 20.56 33.09
CA ALA A 45 5.85 19.27 33.38
C ALA A 45 6.87 18.28 33.95
N GLU A 46 6.37 17.30 34.71
CA GLU A 46 7.21 16.22 35.21
C GLU A 46 7.81 15.42 34.04
N PRO A 47 9.14 15.27 33.95
CA PRO A 47 9.77 14.62 32.79
C PRO A 47 9.26 13.20 32.56
N GLN A 48 9.09 12.39 33.62
CA GLN A 48 8.61 11.02 33.47
C GLN A 48 7.23 10.96 32.79
N PHE A 49 6.36 11.89 33.15
CA PHE A 49 5.03 11.99 32.57
C PHE A 49 5.07 12.38 31.07
N VAL A 50 5.93 13.35 30.70
CA VAL A 50 6.12 13.72 29.29
C VAL A 50 6.70 12.53 28.51
N ALA A 51 7.61 11.77 29.11
CA ALA A 51 8.19 10.58 28.50
C ALA A 51 7.14 9.50 28.21
N ASP A 52 6.23 9.22 29.16
CA ASP A 52 5.17 8.23 28.99
C ASP A 52 4.22 8.60 27.85
N GLU A 53 3.77 9.87 27.79
CA GLU A 53 2.93 10.35 26.68
C GLU A 53 3.67 10.25 25.34
N PHE A 54 4.95 10.64 25.32
CA PHE A 54 5.79 10.64 24.12
C PHE A 54 6.03 9.22 23.58
N LEU A 55 6.31 8.27 24.47
CA LEU A 55 6.46 6.85 24.12
C LEU A 55 5.14 6.25 23.60
N SER A 56 4.00 6.64 24.17
CA SER A 56 2.69 6.16 23.72
C SER A 56 2.40 6.54 22.25
N VAL A 57 2.77 7.76 21.86
CA VAL A 57 2.63 8.24 20.47
C VAL A 57 3.66 7.57 19.56
N ASN A 58 4.91 7.38 20.03
CA ASN A 58 5.93 6.66 19.26
C ASN A 58 5.50 5.22 18.91
N GLU A 59 4.79 4.53 19.80
CA GLU A 59 4.29 3.18 19.52
C GLU A 59 3.21 3.14 18.42
N VAL A 60 2.44 4.22 18.23
CA VAL A 60 1.53 4.35 17.08
C VAL A 60 2.32 4.35 15.78
N PHE A 61 3.33 5.22 15.66
CA PHE A 61 4.15 5.35 14.45
C PHE A 61 4.99 4.10 14.18
N LYS A 62 5.61 3.54 15.21
CA LYS A 62 6.39 2.30 15.11
C LYS A 62 5.51 1.14 14.66
N ARG A 63 4.29 1.03 15.16
CA ARG A 63 3.33 0.02 14.70
C ARG A 63 2.98 0.22 13.23
N PHE A 64 2.62 1.44 12.84
CA PHE A 64 2.30 1.76 11.45
C PHE A 64 3.44 1.36 10.50
N LEU A 65 4.68 1.73 10.82
CA LEU A 65 5.84 1.42 9.99
C LEU A 65 6.15 -0.08 9.91
N ARG A 66 5.94 -0.81 11.01
CA ARG A 66 6.16 -2.26 11.08
C ARG A 66 5.10 -3.04 10.31
N GLU A 67 3.84 -2.61 10.38
CA GLU A 67 2.70 -3.37 9.87
C GLU A 67 2.33 -2.96 8.44
N THR A 68 2.79 -1.81 7.94
CA THR A 68 2.66 -1.47 6.52
C THR A 68 3.91 -1.88 5.74
N PRO A 69 3.77 -2.38 4.49
CA PRO A 69 4.91 -2.61 3.60
C PRO A 69 5.54 -1.30 3.13
N ASP A 70 6.83 -1.32 2.78
CA ASP A 70 7.58 -0.18 2.20
C ASP A 70 7.78 -0.25 0.69
N ASN A 71 7.38 -1.36 0.07
CA ASN A 71 7.60 -1.61 -1.35
C ASN A 71 6.37 -2.27 -1.99
N SER A 72 6.33 -2.24 -3.31
CA SER A 72 5.27 -2.83 -4.12
C SER A 72 5.56 -4.27 -4.55
N ASN A 73 6.76 -4.78 -4.28
CA ASN A 73 7.16 -6.14 -4.66
C ASN A 73 6.54 -7.19 -3.74
N ASP A 74 6.26 -6.85 -2.50
CA ASP A 74 5.58 -7.74 -1.56
C ASP A 74 4.09 -7.88 -1.89
N THR A 75 3.50 -9.03 -1.56
CA THR A 75 2.05 -9.21 -1.61
C THR A 75 1.42 -8.52 -0.41
N TRP A 76 0.51 -7.58 -0.67
CA TRP A 76 -0.21 -6.88 0.39
C TRP A 76 -1.48 -7.64 0.74
N THR A 77 -1.70 -7.80 2.04
CA THR A 77 -2.97 -8.29 2.59
C THR A 77 -4.00 -7.16 2.64
N ASP A 78 -5.29 -7.50 2.69
CA ASP A 78 -6.36 -6.51 2.84
C ASP A 78 -6.18 -5.66 4.11
N ALA A 79 -5.72 -6.29 5.20
CA ALA A 79 -5.43 -5.59 6.46
C ALA A 79 -4.32 -4.52 6.29
N GLN A 80 -3.32 -4.78 5.45
CA GLN A 80 -2.24 -3.81 5.17
C GLN A 80 -2.74 -2.65 4.30
N PHE A 81 -3.62 -2.91 3.33
CA PHE A 81 -4.30 -1.87 2.57
C PHE A 81 -5.13 -0.97 3.48
N THR A 82 -5.98 -1.56 4.33
CA THR A 82 -6.79 -0.80 5.29
C THR A 82 -5.92 0.00 6.25
N LEU A 83 -4.83 -0.58 6.76
CA LEU A 83 -3.90 0.12 7.65
C LEU A 83 -3.22 1.31 6.97
N MET A 84 -2.84 1.17 5.70
CA MET A 84 -2.25 2.27 4.92
C MET A 84 -3.28 3.37 4.66
N GLU A 85 -4.51 3.02 4.27
CA GLU A 85 -5.61 3.97 4.05
C GLU A 85 -5.94 4.78 5.32
N ASP A 86 -6.10 4.07 6.45
CA ASP A 86 -6.30 4.69 7.76
C ASP A 86 -5.10 5.58 8.13
N GLY A 87 -3.88 5.12 7.84
CA GLY A 87 -2.65 5.86 8.06
C GLY A 87 -2.66 7.20 7.34
N ILE A 88 -2.92 7.18 6.04
CA ILE A 88 -3.01 8.37 5.17
C ILE A 88 -4.08 9.34 5.68
N ALA A 89 -5.24 8.83 6.11
CA ALA A 89 -6.34 9.67 6.55
C ALA A 89 -6.14 10.28 7.94
N ARG A 90 -5.45 9.59 8.87
CA ARG A 90 -5.53 9.89 10.31
C ARG A 90 -4.20 10.26 10.96
N LEU A 91 -3.07 9.77 10.46
CA LEU A 91 -1.75 10.04 11.05
C LEU A 91 -1.18 11.45 10.77
N PRO A 92 -1.47 12.14 9.65
CA PRO A 92 -0.83 13.43 9.38
C PRO A 92 -1.01 14.50 10.49
N PRO A 93 -2.20 14.70 11.08
CA PRO A 93 -2.36 15.67 12.17
C PRO A 93 -1.58 15.29 13.44
N LEU A 94 -1.55 13.99 13.79
CA LEU A 94 -0.79 13.49 14.93
C LEU A 94 0.72 13.64 14.71
N LEU A 95 1.18 13.37 13.48
CA LEU A 95 2.58 13.50 13.07
C LEU A 95 3.07 14.95 13.20
N GLU A 96 2.28 15.92 12.76
CA GLU A 96 2.65 17.34 12.89
C GLU A 96 2.64 17.78 14.37
N THR A 97 1.62 17.39 15.13
CA THR A 97 1.52 17.67 16.57
C THR A 97 2.74 17.12 17.32
N HIS A 98 3.12 15.86 17.05
CA HIS A 98 4.25 15.23 17.72
C HIS A 98 5.59 15.84 17.30
N ARG A 99 5.75 16.24 16.04
CA ARG A 99 6.93 16.96 15.57
C ARG A 99 7.06 18.33 16.24
N GLN A 100 5.94 19.03 16.46
CA GLN A 100 5.93 20.28 17.23
C GLN A 100 6.35 20.03 18.69
N HIS A 101 5.82 18.99 19.34
CA HIS A 101 6.23 18.63 20.71
C HIS A 101 7.72 18.31 20.80
N LEU A 102 8.27 17.54 19.84
CA LEU A 102 9.69 17.21 19.78
C LEU A 102 10.55 18.50 19.74
N ARG A 103 10.14 19.50 18.96
CA ARG A 103 10.81 20.81 18.87
C ARG A 103 10.72 21.64 20.16
N LEU A 104 9.63 21.49 20.93
CA LEU A 104 9.47 22.18 22.21
C LEU A 104 10.28 21.48 23.31
N ILE A 105 10.18 20.15 23.40
CA ILE A 105 10.87 19.33 24.40
C ILE A 105 12.38 19.43 24.24
N SER A 106 12.91 19.48 23.01
CA SER A 106 14.36 19.60 22.77
C SER A 106 15.00 20.87 23.37
N ARG A 107 14.19 21.87 23.74
CA ARG A 107 14.62 23.10 24.40
C ARG A 107 14.65 22.98 25.94
N CYS A 108 13.98 21.97 26.51
CA CYS A 108 13.90 21.77 27.95
C CYS A 108 15.24 21.27 28.52
N ASN A 109 15.53 21.63 29.76
CA ASN A 109 16.79 21.23 30.41
C ASN A 109 16.88 19.71 30.61
N PHE A 110 15.77 19.06 30.99
CA PHE A 110 15.74 17.60 31.18
C PHE A 110 16.04 16.83 29.89
N ALA A 111 15.73 17.41 28.72
CA ALA A 111 15.91 16.77 27.42
C ALA A 111 17.39 16.55 27.05
N LYS A 112 18.31 17.23 27.74
CA LYS A 112 19.76 17.12 27.54
C LYS A 112 20.41 16.03 28.40
N THR A 113 19.63 15.34 29.24
CA THR A 113 20.15 14.42 30.26
C THR A 113 19.42 13.08 30.23
N GLY A 114 20.07 12.03 30.76
CA GLY A 114 19.48 10.70 30.86
C GLY A 114 19.15 10.10 29.49
N ALA A 115 17.99 9.43 29.38
CA ALA A 115 17.56 8.75 28.17
C ALA A 115 16.91 9.67 27.11
N TRP A 116 16.72 10.96 27.41
CA TRP A 116 16.01 11.89 26.53
C TRP A 116 16.66 12.13 25.18
N PRO A 117 17.99 12.34 25.07
CA PRO A 117 18.62 12.58 23.77
C PRO A 117 18.36 11.43 22.78
N GLU A 118 18.48 10.19 23.26
CA GLU A 118 18.19 9.00 22.46
C GLU A 118 16.70 8.87 22.12
N MET A 119 15.81 9.13 23.09
CA MET A 119 14.37 9.10 22.88
C MET A 119 13.92 10.09 21.80
N LEU A 120 14.45 11.32 21.83
CA LEU A 120 14.16 12.35 20.83
C LEU A 120 14.68 11.96 19.45
N SER A 121 15.91 11.45 19.37
CA SER A 121 16.49 10.99 18.09
C SER A 121 15.68 9.84 17.46
N ARG A 122 15.27 8.86 18.26
CA ARG A 122 14.43 7.75 17.80
C ARG A 122 13.06 8.23 17.32
N ALA A 123 12.44 9.18 18.04
CA ALA A 123 11.15 9.74 17.63
C ALA A 123 11.26 10.51 16.32
N ASP A 124 12.32 11.30 16.13
CA ASP A 124 12.57 12.01 14.87
C ASP A 124 12.67 11.02 13.69
N THR A 125 13.40 9.92 13.87
CA THR A 125 13.51 8.84 12.87
C THR A 125 12.14 8.19 12.57
N LEU A 126 11.31 7.96 13.59
CA LEU A 126 9.96 7.41 13.41
C LEU A 126 9.05 8.37 12.65
N LEU A 127 9.13 9.68 12.92
CA LEU A 127 8.33 10.70 12.26
C LEU A 127 8.72 10.86 10.79
N ASP A 128 10.01 10.83 10.49
CA ASP A 128 10.51 10.91 9.12
C ASP A 128 10.17 9.64 8.33
N GLY A 129 10.38 8.46 8.91
CA GLY A 129 9.96 7.19 8.32
C GLY A 129 8.45 7.16 8.05
N THR A 130 7.64 7.60 9.01
CA THR A 130 6.17 7.63 8.85
C THR A 130 5.76 8.60 7.76
N LYS A 131 6.34 9.81 7.73
CA LYS A 131 6.08 10.76 6.66
C LYS A 131 6.44 10.17 5.29
N ALA A 132 7.64 9.62 5.15
CA ALA A 132 8.07 9.01 3.89
C ALA A 132 7.12 7.89 3.45
N ARG A 133 6.70 7.02 4.39
CA ARG A 133 5.74 5.94 4.13
C ARG A 133 4.37 6.46 3.67
N LEU A 134 3.86 7.52 4.30
CA LEU A 134 2.59 8.13 3.94
C LEU A 134 2.65 8.83 2.57
N ASP A 135 3.78 9.47 2.26
CA ASP A 135 3.97 10.17 0.97
C ASP A 135 3.99 9.17 -0.21
N VAL A 136 4.59 7.98 -0.04
CA VAL A 136 4.64 6.95 -1.10
C VAL A 136 3.47 5.97 -1.07
N GLY A 137 2.76 5.87 0.06
CA GLY A 137 1.68 4.90 0.29
C GLY A 137 0.65 4.80 -0.84
N PRO A 138 0.06 5.92 -1.32
CA PRO A 138 -0.90 5.89 -2.42
C PRO A 138 -0.34 5.28 -3.72
N ILE A 139 0.93 5.56 -4.03
CA ILE A 139 1.61 5.06 -5.23
C ILE A 139 1.82 3.55 -5.11
N LEU A 140 2.33 3.09 -3.97
CA LEU A 140 2.54 1.67 -3.69
C LEU A 140 1.23 0.89 -3.76
N MET A 141 0.16 1.41 -3.13
CA MET A 141 -1.15 0.79 -3.15
C MET A 141 -1.70 0.64 -4.58
N LYS A 142 -1.58 1.68 -5.41
CA LYS A 142 -2.02 1.62 -6.82
C LYS A 142 -1.26 0.53 -7.57
N GLU A 143 0.06 0.48 -7.39
CA GLU A 143 0.92 -0.47 -8.10
C GLU A 143 0.63 -1.91 -7.70
N VAL A 144 0.46 -2.18 -6.40
CA VAL A 144 0.12 -3.53 -5.93
C VAL A 144 -1.26 -3.96 -6.45
N ARG A 145 -2.27 -3.08 -6.40
CA ARG A 145 -3.60 -3.37 -6.98
C ARG A 145 -3.52 -3.70 -8.47
N ARG A 146 -2.75 -2.91 -9.23
CA ARG A 146 -2.52 -3.13 -10.66
C ARG A 146 -1.90 -4.50 -10.92
N ARG A 147 -0.81 -4.82 -10.21
CA ARG A 147 -0.13 -6.11 -10.36
C ARG A 147 -1.04 -7.29 -10.01
N THR A 148 -1.74 -7.23 -8.88
CA THR A 148 -2.66 -8.29 -8.46
C THR A 148 -3.81 -8.48 -9.46
N ALA A 149 -4.35 -7.38 -10.00
CA ALA A 149 -5.36 -7.44 -11.05
C ALA A 149 -4.81 -8.07 -12.34
N LEU A 150 -3.57 -7.73 -12.74
CA LEU A 150 -2.92 -8.29 -13.91
C LEU A 150 -2.61 -9.78 -13.75
N GLU A 151 -2.14 -10.20 -12.59
CA GLU A 151 -1.91 -11.62 -12.26
C GLU A 151 -3.22 -12.41 -12.32
N THR A 152 -4.29 -11.87 -11.73
CA THR A 152 -5.63 -12.46 -11.74
C THR A 152 -6.16 -12.59 -13.18
N TRP A 153 -6.08 -11.49 -13.95
CA TRP A 153 -6.45 -11.47 -15.35
C TRP A 153 -5.67 -12.49 -16.17
N ASN A 154 -4.35 -12.59 -15.97
CA ASN A 154 -3.52 -13.55 -16.69
C ASN A 154 -3.94 -15.00 -16.42
N ARG A 155 -4.24 -15.33 -15.16
CA ARG A 155 -4.72 -16.65 -14.76
C ARG A 155 -6.06 -16.97 -15.42
N GLU A 156 -7.04 -16.07 -15.28
CA GLU A 156 -8.38 -16.24 -15.85
C GLU A 156 -8.33 -16.34 -17.39
N ARG A 157 -7.49 -15.51 -18.02
CA ARG A 157 -7.29 -15.53 -19.48
C ARG A 157 -6.80 -16.89 -19.93
N LEU A 158 -5.80 -17.45 -19.27
CA LEU A 158 -5.26 -18.76 -19.62
C LEU A 158 -6.31 -19.87 -19.47
N GLU A 159 -7.06 -19.86 -18.37
CA GLU A 159 -8.14 -20.82 -18.13
C GLU A 159 -9.25 -20.72 -19.20
N GLN A 160 -9.73 -19.51 -19.49
CA GLN A 160 -10.74 -19.28 -20.52
C GLN A 160 -10.25 -19.63 -21.92
N GLN A 161 -8.99 -19.31 -22.24
CA GLN A 161 -8.37 -19.66 -23.51
C GLN A 161 -8.32 -21.18 -23.71
N GLU A 162 -7.89 -21.93 -22.68
CA GLU A 162 -7.85 -23.39 -22.75
C GLU A 162 -9.24 -24.02 -22.86
N ALA A 163 -10.21 -23.52 -22.09
CA ALA A 163 -11.60 -23.95 -22.17
C ALA A 163 -12.20 -23.70 -23.57
N ALA A 164 -12.01 -22.50 -24.12
CA ALA A 164 -12.49 -22.14 -25.44
C ALA A 164 -11.80 -22.95 -26.56
N ARG A 165 -10.51 -23.25 -26.41
CA ARG A 165 -9.76 -24.09 -27.37
C ARG A 165 -10.36 -25.50 -27.48
N ARG A 166 -10.87 -26.07 -26.39
CA ARG A 166 -11.51 -27.41 -26.40
C ARG A 166 -12.83 -27.43 -27.18
N ALA A 167 -13.48 -26.28 -27.36
CA ALA A 167 -14.70 -26.15 -28.15
C ALA A 167 -14.44 -26.04 -29.67
N CYS A 168 -13.18 -26.00 -30.10
CA CYS A 168 -12.84 -25.92 -31.52
C CYS A 168 -13.27 -27.19 -32.30
N PRO A 169 -13.85 -27.03 -33.50
CA PRO A 169 -14.28 -28.17 -34.31
C PRO A 169 -13.09 -28.95 -34.87
N VAL A 170 -13.24 -30.28 -34.97
CA VAL A 170 -12.19 -31.20 -35.48
C VAL A 170 -11.86 -30.93 -36.96
N LYS A 171 -12.83 -30.45 -37.75
CA LYS A 171 -12.63 -30.02 -39.15
C LYS A 171 -12.64 -28.50 -39.24
N THR A 172 -11.45 -27.90 -39.28
CA THR A 172 -11.28 -26.46 -39.47
C THR A 172 -11.21 -26.12 -40.95
N GLY A 173 -12.35 -25.79 -41.56
CA GLY A 173 -12.44 -25.29 -42.94
C GLY A 173 -12.66 -23.78 -43.05
N ALA A 174 -12.88 -23.08 -41.92
CA ALA A 174 -13.20 -21.66 -41.87
C ALA A 174 -12.40 -20.97 -40.75
N ALA A 175 -12.06 -19.69 -40.97
CA ALA A 175 -11.40 -18.82 -40.00
C ALA A 175 -12.34 -18.52 -38.82
N THR A 176 -12.36 -19.43 -37.85
CA THR A 176 -13.21 -19.35 -36.65
C THR A 176 -12.35 -18.93 -35.46
N ILE A 177 -12.67 -17.77 -34.88
CA ILE A 177 -12.04 -17.26 -33.66
C ILE A 177 -12.64 -18.00 -32.47
N TYR A 178 -11.81 -18.58 -31.60
CA TYR A 178 -12.29 -19.20 -30.36
C TYR A 178 -12.04 -18.32 -29.13
N PHE A 179 -11.03 -17.45 -29.18
CA PHE A 179 -10.70 -16.58 -28.06
C PHE A 179 -10.03 -15.30 -28.57
N ALA A 180 -10.31 -14.18 -27.90
CA ALA A 180 -9.68 -12.92 -28.19
C ALA A 180 -9.42 -12.15 -26.89
N TYR A 181 -8.27 -11.49 -26.79
CA TYR A 181 -7.91 -10.68 -25.63
C TYR A 181 -7.07 -9.48 -26.00
N THR A 182 -7.14 -8.42 -25.19
CA THR A 182 -6.28 -7.23 -25.27
C THR A 182 -5.34 -7.22 -24.07
N ASP A 183 -4.03 -7.17 -24.31
CA ASP A 183 -3.02 -7.14 -23.25
C ASP A 183 -2.72 -5.73 -22.71
N GLU A 184 -1.82 -5.65 -21.73
CA GLU A 184 -1.38 -4.40 -21.09
C GLU A 184 -0.72 -3.40 -22.06
N THR A 185 -0.23 -3.88 -23.21
CA THR A 185 0.36 -3.05 -24.27
C THR A 185 -0.68 -2.52 -25.26
N GLN A 186 -1.97 -2.75 -24.99
CA GLN A 186 -3.09 -2.44 -25.89
C GLN A 186 -3.04 -3.22 -27.21
N ARG A 187 -2.32 -4.35 -27.26
CA ARG A 187 -2.31 -5.27 -28.40
C ARG A 187 -3.46 -6.23 -28.24
N THR A 188 -4.32 -6.32 -29.26
CA THR A 188 -5.42 -7.28 -29.27
C THR A 188 -5.02 -8.51 -30.08
N SER A 189 -5.13 -9.69 -29.50
CA SER A 189 -4.82 -10.97 -30.11
C SER A 189 -6.11 -11.76 -30.36
N TYR A 190 -6.30 -12.24 -31.58
CA TYR A 190 -7.41 -13.08 -32.01
C TYR A 190 -6.87 -14.47 -32.35
N LEU A 191 -7.30 -15.47 -31.59
CA LEU A 191 -6.85 -16.86 -31.71
C LEU A 191 -7.89 -17.67 -32.48
N PHE A 192 -7.44 -18.33 -33.55
CA PHE A 192 -8.29 -19.13 -34.44
C PHE A 192 -8.16 -20.62 -34.18
N CYS A 193 -9.23 -21.39 -34.44
CA CYS A 193 -9.26 -22.84 -34.21
C CYS A 193 -8.32 -23.64 -35.11
N ASP A 194 -7.95 -23.10 -36.28
CA ASP A 194 -6.90 -23.65 -37.14
C ASP A 194 -5.49 -23.29 -36.68
N GLY A 195 -5.38 -22.53 -35.58
CA GLY A 195 -4.15 -22.09 -34.94
C GLY A 195 -3.52 -20.85 -35.56
N ALA A 196 -4.21 -20.16 -36.49
CA ALA A 196 -3.83 -18.82 -36.90
C ALA A 196 -3.96 -17.82 -35.75
N LEU A 197 -3.13 -16.78 -35.78
CA LEU A 197 -3.14 -15.67 -34.85
C LEU A 197 -3.18 -14.37 -35.64
N VAL A 198 -4.20 -13.54 -35.40
CA VAL A 198 -4.20 -12.16 -35.88
C VAL A 198 -3.98 -11.24 -34.70
N THR A 199 -3.05 -10.30 -34.82
CA THR A 199 -2.86 -9.27 -33.80
C THR A 199 -3.17 -7.88 -34.35
N VAL A 200 -3.74 -7.04 -33.51
CA VAL A 200 -4.09 -5.66 -33.83
C VAL A 200 -3.32 -4.75 -32.89
N THR A 201 -2.46 -3.93 -33.47
CA THR A 201 -1.70 -2.91 -32.75
C THR A 201 -2.00 -1.57 -33.41
N ARG A 202 -2.46 -0.57 -32.63
CA ARG A 202 -2.87 0.75 -33.16
C ARG A 202 -3.91 0.70 -34.29
N GLY A 203 -4.78 -0.32 -34.28
CA GLY A 203 -5.86 -0.48 -35.26
C GLY A 203 -5.45 -1.20 -36.56
N GLU A 204 -4.18 -1.59 -36.73
CA GLU A 204 -3.74 -2.35 -37.90
C GLU A 204 -3.73 -3.86 -37.61
N PRO A 205 -4.63 -4.65 -38.24
CA PRO A 205 -4.62 -6.10 -38.08
C PRO A 205 -3.53 -6.75 -38.92
N LYS A 206 -2.69 -7.57 -38.29
CA LYS A 206 -1.61 -8.33 -38.91
C LYS A 206 -1.76 -9.80 -38.58
N LEU A 207 -1.74 -10.64 -39.62
CA LEU A 207 -1.69 -12.09 -39.47
C LEU A 207 -0.25 -12.47 -39.10
N GLU A 208 -0.06 -13.05 -37.93
CA GLU A 208 1.22 -13.57 -37.48
C GLU A 208 1.50 -14.92 -38.18
N PRO A 209 2.77 -15.26 -38.45
CA PRO A 209 3.12 -16.53 -39.04
C PRO A 209 2.69 -17.68 -38.11
N ALA A 210 2.02 -18.70 -38.68
CA ALA A 210 1.53 -19.83 -37.91
C ALA A 210 2.70 -20.60 -37.26
N PRO A 211 2.53 -21.14 -36.03
CA PRO A 211 3.46 -22.09 -35.44
C PRO A 211 3.78 -23.23 -36.43
N SER A 212 5.04 -23.66 -36.47
CA SER A 212 5.54 -24.68 -37.42
C SER A 212 4.75 -25.98 -37.40
N GLU A 213 4.05 -26.28 -36.31
CA GLU A 213 3.19 -27.46 -36.10
C GLU A 213 1.93 -27.49 -37.00
N LEU A 214 1.56 -26.37 -37.64
CA LEU A 214 0.35 -26.24 -38.48
C LEU A 214 0.65 -26.17 -39.98
N THR A 215 1.92 -26.33 -40.38
CA THR A 215 2.44 -26.14 -41.75
C THR A 215 1.92 -27.12 -42.81
N GLY A 216 1.00 -28.03 -42.48
CA GLY A 216 0.42 -29.01 -43.41
C GLY A 216 -1.00 -28.70 -43.93
N ARG A 217 -1.66 -27.63 -43.46
CA ARG A 217 -3.05 -27.31 -43.86
C ARG A 217 -3.09 -26.30 -45.00
N LYS A 218 -4.02 -26.48 -45.96
CA LYS A 218 -4.24 -25.52 -47.06
C LYS A 218 -4.60 -24.17 -46.45
N PRO A 219 -3.78 -23.12 -46.64
CA PRO A 219 -3.96 -21.87 -45.91
C PRO A 219 -5.25 -21.18 -46.35
N THR A 220 -6.11 -20.86 -45.37
CA THR A 220 -7.21 -19.90 -45.55
C THR A 220 -6.59 -18.56 -45.96
N SER A 221 -7.23 -17.83 -46.90
CA SER A 221 -6.67 -16.55 -47.36
C SER A 221 -6.60 -15.52 -46.23
N SER A 222 -5.56 -14.68 -46.22
CA SER A 222 -5.38 -13.64 -45.19
C SER A 222 -6.61 -12.74 -45.05
N LYS A 223 -7.28 -12.42 -46.18
CA LYS A 223 -8.52 -11.64 -46.22
C LYS A 223 -9.63 -12.25 -45.36
N THR A 224 -9.75 -13.58 -45.32
CA THR A 224 -10.78 -14.26 -44.52
C THR A 224 -10.54 -14.06 -43.02
N TYR A 225 -9.29 -14.20 -42.55
CA TYR A 225 -8.95 -13.96 -41.14
C TYR A 225 -9.20 -12.50 -40.73
N LEU A 226 -8.78 -11.55 -41.55
CA LEU A 226 -8.97 -10.12 -41.27
C LEU A 226 -10.48 -9.78 -41.22
N SER A 227 -11.28 -10.31 -42.14
CA SER A 227 -12.74 -10.11 -42.13
C SER A 227 -13.44 -10.76 -40.93
N ALA A 228 -12.87 -11.83 -40.37
CA ALA A 228 -13.41 -12.48 -39.18
C ALA A 228 -13.13 -11.62 -37.93
N VAL A 229 -11.95 -11.02 -37.86
CA VAL A 229 -11.57 -10.05 -36.81
C VAL A 229 -12.49 -8.84 -36.81
N GLU A 230 -12.77 -8.26 -37.98
CA GLU A 230 -13.68 -7.11 -38.11
C GLU A 230 -15.11 -7.39 -37.62
N ARG A 231 -15.58 -8.63 -37.77
CA ARG A 231 -16.92 -9.07 -37.38
C ARG A 231 -16.99 -9.59 -35.94
N PHE A 232 -15.85 -9.76 -35.27
CA PHE A 232 -15.83 -10.31 -33.91
C PHE A 232 -16.39 -9.29 -32.91
N PRO A 233 -17.31 -9.68 -32.01
CA PRO A 233 -17.89 -8.74 -31.05
C PRO A 233 -16.82 -8.17 -30.11
N ARG A 234 -16.67 -6.84 -30.08
CA ARG A 234 -15.70 -6.18 -29.17
C ARG A 234 -15.95 -6.49 -27.70
N ALA A 235 -17.23 -6.65 -27.31
CA ALA A 235 -17.61 -7.02 -25.96
C ALA A 235 -17.19 -8.45 -25.55
N ALA A 236 -16.85 -9.31 -26.52
CA ALA A 236 -16.34 -10.66 -26.27
C ALA A 236 -14.81 -10.71 -26.15
N VAL A 237 -14.12 -9.58 -26.32
CA VAL A 237 -12.67 -9.48 -26.15
C VAL A 237 -12.35 -9.27 -24.68
N MET A 238 -11.60 -10.19 -24.08
CA MET A 238 -11.16 -10.06 -22.69
C MET A 238 -10.07 -8.98 -22.59
N THR A 239 -10.26 -7.96 -21.76
CA THR A 239 -9.34 -6.81 -21.67
C THR A 239 -8.51 -6.84 -20.39
N ALA A 240 -7.20 -6.64 -20.50
CA ALA A 240 -6.31 -6.48 -19.35
C ALA A 240 -6.65 -5.21 -18.55
N PRO A 241 -6.39 -5.19 -17.22
CA PRO A 241 -6.49 -3.97 -16.42
C PRO A 241 -5.63 -2.85 -17.00
N THR A 242 -6.16 -1.64 -17.07
CA THR A 242 -5.45 -0.47 -17.58
C THR A 242 -4.49 0.12 -16.53
N PRO A 243 -3.36 0.72 -16.95
CA PRO A 243 -2.42 1.42 -16.05
C PRO A 243 -2.98 2.70 -15.41
#